data_AF-A0A2J6PL05-F1
#
_entry.id   AF-A0A2J6PL05-F1
#
_cell.length_a   1.000
_cell.length_b   1.000
_cell.length_c   1.000
_cell.angle_alpha   90.00
_cell.angle_beta   90.00
_cell.angle_gamma   90.00
#
_symmetry.space_group_name_H-M   'P 1'
#
loop_
_entity.id
_entity.type
_entity.pdbx_description
1 polymer ?
#
loop_
_entity_poly.entity_id
_entity_poly.type
_entity_poly.pdbx_seq_one_letter_code
_entity_poly.pdbx_strand_id
1 'polypeptide(L)'
;VCAQPTPNSCSGSCVDFNSDTENCGACNNPCPDGAYCGGGDCICPIDTSLCPNGCIDTSSDPENCGQCDNFCAEGNTCCGGTCVNLASDNANCGVCGHGCLGTSMYCLGSTC
;
A
#
# COMPACT_ATOMS: atom_id res chain seq x y z
N VAL A 1 17.28 3.10 35.18
CA VAL A 1 16.47 4.24 34.68
C VAL A 1 16.90 4.47 33.25
N CYS A 2 15.94 4.60 32.32
CA CYS A 2 16.23 4.87 30.92
C CYS A 2 16.55 6.35 30.71
N ALA A 3 17.37 6.65 29.70
CA ALA A 3 17.82 7.99 29.35
C ALA A 3 17.90 8.12 27.84
N GLN A 4 18.08 9.34 27.34
CA GLN A 4 18.25 9.58 25.91
C GLN A 4 19.47 8.81 25.36
N PRO A 5 19.39 8.25 24.13
CA PRO A 5 18.31 8.40 23.14
C PRO A 5 17.14 7.41 23.29
N THR A 6 17.16 6.48 24.26
CA THR A 6 16.11 5.46 24.46
C THR A 6 15.38 5.66 25.79
N PRO A 7 14.48 6.65 25.89
CA PRO A 7 13.90 7.05 27.18
C PRO A 7 12.84 6.09 27.73
N ASN A 8 12.32 5.16 26.92
CA ASN A 8 11.15 4.34 27.27
C ASN A 8 11.58 2.98 27.83
N SER A 9 10.96 2.53 28.92
CA SER A 9 11.27 1.25 29.56
C SER A 9 10.27 0.16 29.17
N CYS A 10 10.76 -0.92 28.56
CA CYS A 10 10.00 -2.10 28.16
C CYS A 10 10.58 -3.36 28.80
N SER A 11 9.93 -3.87 29.85
CA SER A 11 10.33 -5.09 30.57
C SER A 11 11.82 -5.12 30.98
N GLY A 12 12.39 -3.96 31.30
CA GLY A 12 13.80 -3.81 31.71
C GLY A 12 14.76 -3.37 30.61
N SER A 13 14.33 -3.38 29.34
CA SER A 13 15.05 -2.81 28.21
C SER A 13 14.67 -1.34 27.99
N CYS A 14 15.62 -0.53 27.54
CA CYS A 14 15.37 0.86 27.16
C CYS A 14 15.26 0.98 25.64
N VAL A 15 14.14 1.52 25.15
CA VAL A 15 13.82 1.69 23.73
C VAL A 15 13.41 3.14 23.43
N ASP A 16 13.32 3.51 22.16
CA ASP A 16 12.77 4.79 21.71
C ASP A 16 11.50 4.57 20.92
N PHE A 17 10.35 4.96 21.48
CA PHE A 17 9.07 4.83 20.81
C PHE A 17 8.94 5.64 19.52
N ASN A 18 9.86 6.57 19.26
CA ASN A 18 9.79 7.43 18.08
C ASN A 18 10.52 6.87 16.85
N SER A 19 11.40 5.89 17.05
CA SER A 19 12.28 5.40 15.99
C SER A 19 12.53 3.89 16.01
N ASP A 20 12.23 3.20 17.12
CA ASP A 20 12.35 1.75 17.21
C ASP A 20 11.16 1.07 16.51
N THR A 21 11.44 0.38 15.41
CA THR A 21 10.44 -0.33 14.60
C THR A 21 9.80 -1.49 15.32
N GLU A 22 10.40 -2.06 16.37
CA GLU A 22 9.83 -3.16 17.16
C GLU A 22 9.00 -2.67 18.35
N ASN A 23 9.09 -1.38 18.67
CA ASN A 23 8.46 -0.75 19.84
C ASN A 23 7.85 0.61 19.50
N CYS A 24 7.27 0.76 18.31
CA CYS A 24 6.83 2.06 17.82
C CYS A 24 5.60 2.55 18.60
N GLY A 25 5.69 3.70 19.26
CA GLY A 25 4.62 4.25 20.11
C GLY A 25 4.39 3.51 21.45
N ALA A 26 4.72 2.22 21.55
CA ALA A 26 4.55 1.40 22.74
C ALA A 26 5.48 0.17 22.75
N CYS A 27 5.64 -0.45 23.92
CA CYS A 27 6.40 -1.71 24.06
C CYS A 27 5.76 -2.86 23.29
N ASN A 28 6.56 -3.65 22.58
CA ASN A 28 6.10 -4.78 21.75
C ASN A 28 5.01 -4.37 20.74
N ASN A 29 5.19 -3.20 20.12
CA ASN A 29 4.34 -2.72 19.04
C ASN A 29 5.16 -2.62 17.75
N PRO A 30 5.48 -3.76 17.12
CA PRO A 30 6.26 -3.77 15.89
C PRO A 30 5.46 -3.18 14.74
N CYS A 31 6.14 -2.43 13.87
CA CYS A 31 5.54 -1.96 12.64
C CYS A 31 5.35 -3.09 11.63
N PRO A 32 4.28 -3.04 10.82
CA PRO A 32 4.09 -3.99 9.72
C PRO A 32 5.26 -3.99 8.73
N ASP A 33 5.39 -5.07 7.97
CA ASP A 33 6.49 -5.25 7.02
C ASP A 33 6.66 -4.05 6.06
N GLY A 34 7.88 -3.54 5.95
CA GLY A 34 8.22 -2.40 5.10
C GLY A 34 7.88 -1.01 5.68
N ALA A 35 7.16 -0.93 6.80
CA ALA A 35 6.95 0.33 7.51
C ALA A 35 8.16 0.68 8.38
N TYR A 36 8.32 1.97 8.67
CA TYR A 36 9.30 2.47 9.63
C TYR A 36 8.59 3.21 10.77
N CYS A 37 9.25 3.29 11.92
CA CYS A 37 8.72 4.06 13.04
C CYS A 37 9.10 5.53 12.88
N GLY A 38 8.11 6.42 12.83
CA GLY A 38 8.31 7.85 12.78
C GLY A 38 7.42 8.57 13.77
N GLY A 39 8.01 9.10 14.84
CA GLY A 39 7.28 9.93 15.80
C GLY A 39 6.23 9.18 16.62
N GLY A 40 6.36 7.86 16.75
CA GLY A 40 5.42 7.02 17.49
C GLY A 40 4.43 6.26 16.61
N ASP A 41 4.39 6.57 15.32
CA ASP A 41 3.50 5.92 14.36
C ASP A 41 4.29 5.09 13.35
N CYS A 42 3.70 3.98 12.93
CA CYS A 42 4.21 3.20 11.81
C CYS A 42 3.82 3.88 10.50
N ILE A 43 4.82 4.21 9.70
CA ILE A 43 4.66 4.98 8.47
C ILE A 43 5.20 4.15 7.31
N CYS A 44 4.43 4.11 6.22
CA CYS A 44 4.85 3.48 4.99
C CYS A 44 5.64 4.44 4.08
N PRO A 45 6.49 3.91 3.20
CA PRO A 45 7.05 4.69 2.10
C PRO A 45 5.95 5.38 1.28
N ILE A 46 6.33 6.44 0.57
CA ILE A 46 5.42 7.10 -0.38
C ILE A 46 4.82 6.10 -1.36
N ASP A 47 3.62 6.40 -1.84
CA ASP A 47 2.85 5.59 -2.79
C ASP A 47 2.46 4.18 -2.28
N THR A 48 2.68 3.89 -1.00
CA THR A 48 2.18 2.67 -0.35
C THR A 48 1.27 3.02 0.82
N SER A 49 0.31 2.14 1.08
CA SER A 49 -0.63 2.26 2.19
C SER A 49 -0.26 1.30 3.32
N LEU A 50 -0.47 1.74 4.56
CA LEU A 50 -0.29 0.88 5.73
C LEU A 50 -1.43 -0.13 5.80
N CYS A 51 -1.12 -1.39 5.49
CA CYS A 51 -2.02 -2.52 5.62
C CYS A 51 -1.61 -3.39 6.81
N PRO A 52 -2.51 -4.25 7.34
CA PRO A 52 -2.19 -5.15 8.45
C PRO A 52 -0.97 -6.04 8.19
N ASN A 53 -0.73 -6.40 6.92
CA ASN A 53 0.36 -7.29 6.50
C ASN A 53 1.60 -6.54 5.98
N GLY A 54 1.62 -5.20 6.03
CA GLY A 54 2.75 -4.41 5.55
C GLY A 54 2.35 -3.19 4.71
N CYS A 55 3.35 -2.55 4.14
CA CYS A 55 3.18 -1.45 3.19
C CYS A 55 2.89 -1.99 1.80
N ILE A 56 1.71 -1.69 1.28
CA ILE A 56 1.23 -2.22 -0.01
C ILE A 56 0.93 -1.07 -0.98
N ASP A 57 1.38 -1.22 -2.22
CA ASP A 57 0.97 -0.33 -3.31
C ASP A 57 -0.45 -0.68 -3.75
N THR A 58 -1.42 -0.03 -3.12
CA THR A 58 -2.85 -0.20 -3.43
C THR A 58 -3.22 0.36 -4.80
N SER A 59 -2.32 1.07 -5.50
CA SER A 59 -2.61 1.60 -6.82
C SER A 59 -2.46 0.57 -7.93
N SER A 60 -1.69 -0.51 -7.69
CA SER A 60 -1.32 -1.50 -8.70
C SER A 60 -1.50 -2.95 -8.24
N ASP A 61 -1.64 -3.21 -6.94
CA ASP A 61 -1.84 -4.55 -6.40
C ASP A 61 -3.30 -5.04 -6.62
N PRO A 62 -3.52 -6.11 -7.40
CA PRO A 62 -4.87 -6.65 -7.62
C PRO A 62 -5.50 -7.30 -6.37
N GLU A 63 -4.74 -7.61 -5.32
CA GLU A 63 -5.26 -8.14 -4.06
C GLU A 63 -5.60 -7.03 -3.05
N ASN A 64 -5.17 -5.79 -3.31
CA ASN A 64 -5.29 -4.65 -2.41
C ASN A 64 -5.68 -3.35 -3.16
N CYS A 65 -6.51 -3.46 -4.19
CA CYS A 65 -6.72 -2.38 -5.14
C CYS A 65 -7.53 -1.22 -4.53
N GLY A 66 -6.93 -0.05 -4.40
CA GLY A 66 -7.52 1.16 -3.79
C GLY A 66 -7.54 1.15 -2.27
N GLN A 67 -7.53 -0.02 -1.64
CA GLN A 67 -7.43 -0.22 -0.20
C GLN A 67 -7.01 -1.67 0.11
N CYS A 68 -6.48 -1.90 1.31
CA CYS A 68 -6.10 -3.23 1.79
C CYS A 68 -7.28 -4.22 1.73
N ASP A 69 -6.98 -5.48 1.39
CA ASP A 69 -7.93 -6.59 1.27
C ASP A 69 -9.06 -6.34 0.24
N ASN A 70 -8.87 -5.44 -0.73
CA ASN A 70 -9.79 -5.25 -1.84
C ASN A 70 -9.32 -5.96 -3.12
N PHE A 71 -9.81 -7.19 -3.29
CA PHE A 71 -9.46 -8.05 -4.39
C PHE A 71 -10.21 -7.67 -5.67
N CYS A 72 -9.47 -7.50 -6.76
CA CYS A 72 -10.05 -7.45 -8.09
C CYS A 72 -10.63 -8.82 -8.47
N ALA A 73 -11.77 -8.80 -9.15
CA ALA A 73 -12.34 -10.01 -9.75
C ALA A 73 -11.33 -10.66 -10.71
N GLU A 74 -11.43 -11.98 -10.90
CA GLU A 74 -10.55 -12.71 -11.80
C GLU A 74 -10.50 -12.09 -13.20
N GLY A 75 -9.29 -11.87 -13.71
CA GLY A 75 -9.05 -11.23 -15.01
C GLY A 75 -9.07 -9.70 -15.00
N ASN A 76 -9.41 -9.04 -13.88
CA ASN A 76 -9.26 -7.60 -13.75
C ASN A 76 -7.85 -7.22 -13.28
N THR A 77 -7.44 -6.00 -13.64
CA THR A 77 -6.16 -5.40 -13.26
C THR A 77 -6.43 -4.19 -12.36
N CYS A 78 -5.58 -3.98 -11.36
CA CYS A 78 -5.64 -2.74 -10.58
C CYS A 78 -4.94 -1.61 -11.35
N CYS A 79 -5.72 -0.61 -11.76
CA CYS A 79 -5.22 0.58 -12.44
C CYS A 79 -5.53 1.80 -11.59
N GLY A 80 -4.50 2.37 -10.96
CA GLY A 80 -4.62 3.57 -10.13
C GLY A 80 -5.59 3.39 -8.95
N GLY A 81 -5.62 2.19 -8.37
CA GLY A 81 -6.51 1.86 -7.25
C GLY A 81 -7.94 1.51 -7.65
N THR A 82 -8.20 1.30 -8.94
CA THR A 82 -9.50 0.82 -9.43
C THR A 82 -9.32 -0.49 -10.21
N CYS A 83 -10.13 -1.49 -9.88
CA CYS A 83 -10.17 -2.73 -10.65
C CYS A 83 -10.84 -2.50 -12.00
N VAL A 84 -10.10 -2.73 -13.09
CA VAL A 84 -10.57 -2.54 -14.46
C VAL A 84 -10.38 -3.81 -15.28
N ASN A 85 -11.23 -3.97 -16.30
CA ASN A 85 -11.06 -5.05 -17.27
C ASN A 85 -10.36 -4.49 -18.52
N LEU A 86 -9.07 -4.79 -18.70
CA LEU A 86 -8.28 -4.26 -19.82
C LEU A 86 -8.80 -4.69 -21.20
N ALA A 87 -9.66 -5.72 -21.29
CA ALA A 87 -10.20 -6.19 -22.55
C ALA A 87 -11.42 -5.39 -23.04
N SER A 88 -12.06 -4.62 -22.15
CA SER A 88 -13.31 -3.92 -22.45
C SER A 88 -13.41 -2.50 -21.87
N ASP A 89 -12.50 -2.09 -20.99
CA ASP A 89 -12.51 -0.75 -20.41
C ASP A 89 -11.95 0.28 -21.41
N ASN A 90 -12.80 1.21 -21.85
CA ASN A 90 -12.43 2.21 -22.85
C ASN A 90 -11.34 3.20 -22.39
N ALA A 91 -11.12 3.36 -21.08
CA ALA A 91 -10.09 4.23 -20.52
C ALA A 91 -8.78 3.49 -20.22
N ASN A 92 -8.80 2.15 -20.22
CA ASN A 92 -7.68 1.29 -19.84
C ASN A 92 -7.51 0.12 -20.82
N CYS A 93 -7.66 0.36 -22.11
CA CYS A 93 -7.72 -0.70 -23.11
C CYS A 93 -6.33 -1.32 -23.34
N GLY A 94 -6.18 -2.59 -23.01
CA GLY A 94 -4.93 -3.35 -23.08
C GLY A 94 -3.88 -3.00 -22.03
N VAL A 95 -3.87 -1.77 -21.51
CA VAL A 95 -3.02 -1.32 -20.41
C VAL A 95 -3.67 -0.17 -19.64
N CYS A 96 -3.32 -0.01 -18.37
CA CYS A 96 -3.79 1.11 -17.54
C CYS A 96 -3.54 2.46 -18.22
N GLY A 97 -4.57 3.32 -18.22
CA GLY A 97 -4.50 4.67 -18.79
C GLY A 97 -4.48 4.75 -20.32
N HIS A 98 -4.59 3.62 -21.04
CA HIS A 98 -4.70 3.63 -22.50
C HIS A 98 -6.15 3.81 -22.94
N GLY A 99 -6.57 5.06 -23.07
CA GLY A 99 -7.91 5.40 -23.56
C GLY A 99 -8.04 5.21 -25.08
N CYS A 100 -9.14 4.60 -25.53
CA CYS A 100 -9.50 4.54 -26.95
C CYS A 100 -10.02 5.91 -27.43
N LEU A 101 -9.29 6.53 -28.37
CA LEU A 101 -9.60 7.85 -28.92
C LEU A 101 -9.61 7.81 -30.46
N GLY A 102 -10.29 8.78 -31.08
CA GLY A 102 -10.27 8.95 -32.54
C GLY A 102 -11.18 7.96 -33.28
N THR A 103 -10.61 7.15 -34.17
CA THR A 103 -11.35 6.25 -35.08
C THR A 103 -11.91 5.00 -34.39
N SER A 104 -11.36 4.64 -33.22
CA SER A 104 -11.85 3.56 -32.39
C SER A 104 -12.17 4.10 -31.01
N MET A 105 -13.46 4.16 -30.68
CA MET A 105 -13.95 4.69 -29.41
C MET A 105 -14.25 3.57 -28.40
N TYR A 106 -14.09 2.30 -28.80
CA TYR A 106 -14.48 1.13 -28.04
C TYR A 106 -13.29 0.20 -27.86
N CYS A 107 -13.11 -0.30 -26.63
CA CYS A 107 -12.15 -1.35 -26.36
C CYS A 107 -12.75 -2.71 -26.70
N LEU A 108 -12.15 -3.44 -27.64
CA LEU A 108 -12.58 -4.77 -28.04
C LEU A 108 -11.39 -5.72 -28.01
N GLY A 109 -11.36 -6.61 -27.01
CA GLY A 109 -10.29 -7.59 -26.89
C GLY A 109 -8.92 -6.93 -26.69
N SER A 110 -8.88 -5.93 -25.80
CA SER A 110 -7.66 -5.20 -25.44
C SER A 110 -7.07 -4.31 -26.55
N THR A 111 -7.86 -3.99 -27.57
CA THR A 111 -7.43 -3.12 -28.69
C THR A 111 -8.44 -2.01 -28.94
N CYS A 112 -7.90 -0.81 -29.23
CA CYS A 112 -8.57 0.27 -29.92
C CYS A 112 -8.18 0.14 -31.42
#